data_AF-A0A226BVW5-F1
#
_entry.id   AF-A0A226BVW5-F1
#
_cell.length_a   1.000
_cell.length_b   1.000
_cell.length_c   1.000
_cell.angle_alpha   90.00
_cell.angle_beta   90.00
_cell.angle_gamma   90.00
#
_symmetry.space_group_name_H-M   'P 1'
#
loop_
_entity.id
_entity.type
_entity.pdbx_description
1 polymer ?
#
loop_
_entity_poly.entity_id
_entity_poly.type
_entity_poly.pdbx_seq_one_letter_code
_entity_poly.pdbx_strand_id
1 'polypeptide(L)'
;MYMSPTFESTCPLNCWDLCGLNVTVENNKVIDIKGQKNHRITKGFICQKGKKFVKRIYDSDRLTNPLLKGNESWNEISWDKAIKIISSKLQDCINNDSRSILFYSDSAHGGVLKNLESRFFNALGNVTVPRGTLCWSAGMKAQDLDFGLSVSHDYSDILNSNLVLIWGRNPSDTSIHQMYYIKLAQKNGTKVIVIDPRKTRTAKQADEYISLKPGTDGALALAMANHIITNNYHDNKFISRYVKGFKTFKKHIEKYTPKWASKETGIDENKIKELAYEYANLGSSSILIGYGIQRYTNSANTVRSIDSLAAITGNIGIPGGGANYANKQVTNFIDIPLLTW
;
A
#
# COMPACT_ATOMS: atom_id res chain seq x y z
N MET A 1 -19.99 23.63 33.49
CA MET A 1 -19.80 22.36 32.77
C MET A 1 -18.31 22.09 32.70
N TYR A 2 -17.82 21.08 33.41
CA TYR A 2 -16.44 20.63 33.21
C TYR A 2 -16.39 19.99 31.81
N MET A 3 -15.56 20.53 30.92
CA MET A 3 -15.33 19.91 29.62
C MET A 3 -14.58 18.60 29.84
N SER A 4 -15.11 17.49 29.34
CA SER A 4 -14.45 16.19 29.38
C SER A 4 -13.08 16.29 28.70
N PRO A 5 -11.99 15.78 29.30
CA PRO A 5 -10.65 15.90 28.73
C PRO A 5 -10.56 15.28 27.34
N THR A 6 -9.80 15.92 26.46
CA THR A 6 -9.55 15.47 25.09
C THR A 6 -8.08 15.17 24.92
N PHE A 7 -7.78 13.98 24.40
CA PHE A 7 -6.42 13.50 24.15
C PHE A 7 -6.15 13.36 22.66
N GLU A 8 -4.92 13.64 22.24
CA GLU A 8 -4.49 13.41 20.87
C GLU A 8 -4.07 11.96 20.66
N SER A 9 -4.42 11.42 19.50
CA SER A 9 -4.06 10.06 19.09
C SER A 9 -3.99 9.95 17.56
N THR A 10 -3.66 8.76 17.05
CA THR A 10 -3.69 8.46 15.63
C THR A 10 -4.51 7.22 15.35
N CYS A 11 -5.14 7.16 14.18
CA CYS A 11 -5.93 6.03 13.75
C CYS A 11 -5.08 4.75 13.65
N PRO A 12 -5.38 3.68 14.41
CA PRO A 12 -4.60 2.44 14.42
C PRO A 12 -4.92 1.50 13.24
N LEU A 13 -5.78 1.92 12.30
CA LEU A 13 -6.10 1.09 11.15
C LEU A 13 -4.91 1.00 10.19
N ASN A 14 -4.80 -0.16 9.55
CA ASN A 14 -3.76 -0.43 8.57
C ASN A 14 -4.09 0.23 7.21
N CYS A 15 -4.16 1.56 7.18
CA CYS A 15 -4.13 2.38 5.97
C CYS A 15 -3.07 3.48 6.10
N TRP A 16 -2.62 3.99 4.96
CA TRP A 16 -1.51 4.95 4.85
C TRP A 16 -1.80 6.35 5.40
N ASP A 17 -3.05 6.62 5.79
CA ASP A 17 -3.53 7.97 6.01
C ASP A 17 -3.18 8.52 7.42
N LEU A 18 -2.85 7.62 8.37
CA LEU A 18 -2.46 7.92 9.76
C LEU A 18 -3.30 9.01 10.43
N CYS A 19 -4.62 8.97 10.22
CA CYS A 19 -5.52 10.07 10.57
C CYS A 19 -5.31 10.51 12.03
N GLY A 20 -4.98 11.78 12.25
CA GLY A 20 -4.97 12.38 13.59
C GLY A 20 -6.36 12.39 14.22
N LEU A 21 -6.43 12.02 15.50
CA LEU A 21 -7.66 11.84 16.27
C LEU A 21 -7.63 12.69 17.55
N ASN A 22 -8.78 13.26 17.89
CA ASN A 22 -9.09 13.84 19.19
C ASN A 22 -10.06 12.90 19.90
N VAL A 23 -9.64 12.37 21.04
CA VAL A 23 -10.33 11.35 21.82
C VAL A 23 -10.85 11.98 23.10
N THR A 24 -12.16 12.11 23.23
CA THR A 24 -12.80 12.67 24.44
C THR A 24 -13.03 11.54 25.44
N VAL A 25 -12.58 11.73 26.67
CA VAL A 25 -12.69 10.74 27.76
C VAL A 25 -13.47 11.34 28.91
N GLU A 26 -14.42 10.58 29.43
CA GLU A 26 -15.20 10.93 30.62
C GLU A 26 -15.38 9.69 31.49
N ASN A 27 -15.19 9.82 32.80
CA ASN A 27 -15.29 8.69 33.75
C ASN A 27 -14.48 7.46 33.32
N ASN A 28 -13.23 7.68 32.87
CA ASN A 28 -12.32 6.66 32.33
C ASN A 28 -12.85 5.88 31.12
N LYS A 29 -13.83 6.43 30.40
CA LYS A 29 -14.37 5.87 29.16
C LYS A 29 -14.20 6.87 28.03
N VAL A 30 -13.70 6.39 26.89
CA VAL A 30 -13.79 7.09 25.61
C VAL A 30 -15.26 7.26 25.26
N ILE A 31 -15.72 8.50 25.05
CA ILE A 31 -17.12 8.80 24.69
C ILE A 31 -17.26 9.33 23.27
N ASP A 32 -16.20 9.93 22.71
CA ASP A 32 -16.22 10.52 21.37
C ASP A 32 -14.83 10.47 20.73
N ILE A 33 -14.81 10.33 19.41
CA ILE A 33 -13.59 10.34 18.59
C ILE A 33 -13.86 11.20 17.36
N LYS A 34 -13.10 12.29 17.22
CA LYS A 34 -13.15 13.21 16.09
C LYS A 34 -11.80 13.29 15.39
N GLY A 35 -11.80 13.69 14.13
CA GLY A 35 -10.54 13.97 13.42
C GLY A 35 -9.93 15.30 13.86
N GLN A 36 -8.60 15.36 13.88
CA GLN A 36 -7.83 16.57 14.12
C GLN A 36 -7.91 17.53 12.92
N LYS A 37 -8.48 18.73 13.12
CA LYS A 37 -8.66 19.73 12.04
C LYS A 37 -7.33 20.24 11.47
N ASN A 38 -6.30 20.32 12.30
CA ASN A 38 -4.93 20.75 11.96
C ASN A 38 -4.08 19.65 11.29
N HIS A 39 -4.56 18.41 11.21
CA HIS A 39 -3.78 17.32 10.61
C HIS A 39 -3.61 17.52 9.10
N ARG A 40 -2.35 17.59 8.62
CA ARG A 40 -1.96 17.98 7.24
C ARG A 40 -2.73 17.25 6.14
N ILE A 41 -2.85 15.92 6.27
CA ILE A 41 -3.44 15.06 5.24
C ILE A 41 -4.97 14.98 5.37
N THR A 42 -5.48 14.69 6.56
CA THR A 42 -6.88 14.33 6.78
C THR A 42 -7.77 15.53 7.12
N LYS A 43 -7.23 16.65 7.59
CA LYS A 43 -7.93 17.92 7.83
C LYS A 43 -9.24 17.75 8.62
N GLY A 44 -9.22 16.88 9.64
CA GLY A 44 -10.36 16.57 10.50
C GLY A 44 -11.35 15.55 9.94
N PHE A 45 -11.20 15.12 8.69
CA PHE A 45 -12.03 14.07 8.12
C PHE A 45 -11.57 12.69 8.61
N ILE A 46 -12.52 11.85 9.02
CA ILE A 46 -12.29 10.44 9.36
C ILE A 46 -13.30 9.56 8.64
N CYS A 47 -12.84 8.39 8.17
CA CYS A 47 -13.69 7.44 7.47
C CYS A 47 -14.75 6.80 8.38
N GLN A 48 -15.73 6.12 7.77
CA GLN A 48 -16.76 5.40 8.53
C GLN A 48 -16.20 4.31 9.45
N LYS A 49 -15.02 3.77 9.15
CA LYS A 49 -14.33 2.82 10.05
C LYS A 49 -13.85 3.54 11.31
N GLY A 50 -13.25 4.72 11.16
CA GLY A 50 -12.76 5.53 12.28
C GLY A 50 -13.90 6.03 13.18
N LYS A 51 -15.02 6.47 12.59
CA LYS A 51 -16.22 6.89 13.34
C LYS A 51 -16.82 5.79 14.23
N LYS A 52 -16.54 4.52 13.92
CA LYS A 52 -17.06 3.36 14.66
C LYS A 52 -16.10 2.85 15.75
N PHE A 53 -14.99 3.55 16.03
CA PHE A 53 -14.04 3.10 17.05
C PHE A 53 -14.65 3.01 18.44
N VAL A 54 -15.43 4.00 18.88
CA VAL A 54 -16.10 3.97 20.19
C VAL A 54 -16.98 2.72 20.31
N LYS A 55 -17.80 2.44 19.30
CA LYS A 55 -18.60 1.21 19.24
C LYS A 55 -17.72 -0.04 19.32
N ARG A 56 -16.61 -0.09 18.58
CA ARG A 56 -15.70 -1.25 18.55
C ARG A 56 -15.00 -1.49 19.89
N ILE A 57 -14.65 -0.43 20.63
CA ILE A 57 -13.96 -0.53 21.93
C ILE A 57 -14.87 -1.18 22.99
N TYR A 58 -16.18 -0.93 22.91
CA TYR A 58 -17.19 -1.45 23.84
C TYR A 58 -18.11 -2.50 23.21
N ASP A 59 -17.68 -3.12 22.12
CA ASP A 59 -18.44 -4.19 21.50
C ASP A 59 -18.55 -5.37 22.47
N SER A 60 -19.73 -6.00 22.55
CA SER A 60 -19.98 -7.12 23.46
C SER A 60 -19.12 -8.34 23.16
N ASP A 61 -18.67 -8.49 21.92
CA ASP A 61 -17.85 -9.61 21.48
C ASP A 61 -16.35 -9.38 21.74
N ARG A 62 -15.98 -8.25 22.35
CA ARG A 62 -14.59 -7.96 22.70
C ARG A 62 -14.10 -8.94 23.76
N LEU A 63 -13.02 -9.66 23.44
CA LEU A 63 -12.32 -10.50 24.41
C LEU A 63 -11.75 -9.64 25.55
N THR A 64 -12.21 -9.91 26.77
CA THR A 64 -11.78 -9.25 28.01
C THR A 64 -10.95 -10.17 28.91
N ASN A 65 -11.09 -11.48 28.76
CA ASN A 65 -10.41 -12.51 29.54
C ASN A 65 -9.68 -13.51 28.63
N PRO A 66 -8.57 -14.12 29.09
CA PRO A 66 -7.96 -15.25 28.41
C PRO A 66 -8.91 -16.45 28.35
N LEU A 67 -8.93 -17.14 27.20
CA LEU A 67 -9.76 -18.32 26.97
C LEU A 67 -8.87 -19.55 26.71
N LEU A 68 -9.22 -20.68 27.32
CA LEU A 68 -8.59 -21.97 27.08
C LEU A 68 -9.57 -22.91 26.36
N LYS A 69 -9.14 -23.50 25.25
CA LYS A 69 -9.93 -24.47 24.50
C LYS A 69 -9.98 -25.79 25.26
N GLY A 70 -11.18 -26.21 25.66
CA GLY A 70 -11.47 -27.58 26.08
C GLY A 70 -11.87 -28.44 24.88
N ASN A 71 -12.38 -29.65 25.14
CA ASN A 71 -12.76 -30.59 24.07
C ASN A 71 -13.79 -30.01 23.10
N GLU A 72 -14.78 -29.28 23.61
CA GLU A 72 -15.86 -28.73 22.78
C GLU A 72 -16.04 -27.21 22.94
N SER A 73 -15.75 -26.64 24.11
CA SER A 73 -15.98 -25.22 24.43
C SER A 73 -14.69 -24.43 24.70
N TRP A 74 -14.80 -23.09 24.67
CA TRP A 74 -13.80 -22.18 25.22
C TRP A 74 -14.19 -21.82 26.65
N ASN A 75 -13.24 -21.90 27.58
CA ASN A 75 -13.46 -21.62 29.00
C ASN A 75 -12.57 -20.46 29.43
N GLU A 76 -13.14 -19.51 30.18
CA GLU A 76 -12.36 -18.41 30.76
C GLU A 76 -11.35 -18.92 31.78
N ILE A 77 -10.15 -18.36 31.78
CA ILE A 77 -9.10 -18.64 32.77
C ILE A 77 -8.44 -17.33 33.22
N SER A 78 -7.78 -17.36 34.38
CA SER A 78 -7.00 -16.21 34.85
C SER A 78 -5.77 -15.96 33.99
N TRP A 79 -5.30 -14.72 33.98
CA TRP A 79 -4.04 -14.33 33.33
C TRP A 79 -2.85 -15.14 33.83
N ASP A 80 -2.71 -15.34 35.14
CA ASP A 80 -1.62 -16.15 35.72
C ASP A 80 -1.62 -17.59 35.18
N LYS A 81 -2.81 -18.20 35.05
CA LYS A 81 -2.94 -19.54 34.51
C LYS A 81 -2.60 -19.57 33.02
N ALA A 82 -3.07 -18.59 32.24
CA ALA A 82 -2.77 -18.48 30.81
C ALA A 82 -1.26 -18.35 30.56
N ILE A 83 -0.61 -17.43 31.30
CA ILE A 83 0.83 -17.18 31.20
C ILE A 83 1.63 -18.43 31.57
N LYS A 84 1.28 -19.12 32.67
CA LYS A 84 1.95 -20.37 33.07
C LYS A 84 1.83 -21.49 32.03
N ILE A 85 0.66 -21.64 31.41
CA ILE A 85 0.45 -22.65 30.35
C ILE A 85 1.32 -22.32 29.13
N ILE A 86 1.27 -21.06 28.67
CA ILE A 86 2.04 -20.61 27.50
C ILE A 86 3.54 -20.74 27.77
N SER A 87 4.02 -20.30 28.94
CA SER A 87 5.44 -20.37 29.29
C SER A 87 5.93 -21.82 29.36
N SER A 88 5.18 -22.72 29.99
CA SER A 88 5.51 -24.16 30.02
C SER A 88 5.60 -24.75 28.61
N LYS A 89 4.62 -24.46 27.74
CA LYS A 89 4.62 -24.95 26.36
C LYS A 89 5.78 -24.41 25.54
N LEU A 90 6.11 -23.13 25.70
CA LEU A 90 7.27 -22.54 25.04
C LEU A 90 8.57 -23.19 25.53
N GLN A 91 8.72 -23.42 26.83
CA GLN A 91 9.88 -24.12 27.39
C GLN A 91 10.02 -25.55 26.85
N ASP A 92 8.91 -26.31 26.77
CA ASP A 92 8.91 -27.64 26.17
C ASP A 92 9.39 -27.59 24.70
N CYS A 93 8.90 -26.63 23.92
CA CYS A 93 9.35 -26.46 22.54
C CYS A 93 10.84 -26.09 22.45
N ILE A 94 11.32 -25.17 23.29
CA ILE A 94 12.72 -24.73 23.31
C ILE A 94 13.67 -25.86 23.69
N ASN A 95 13.32 -26.64 24.72
CA ASN A 95 14.12 -27.77 25.20
C ASN A 95 14.26 -28.88 24.15
N ASN A 96 13.32 -28.96 23.21
CA ASN A 96 13.38 -29.91 22.09
C ASN A 96 14.05 -29.29 20.85
N ASP A 97 13.44 -28.26 20.27
CA ASP A 97 13.93 -27.50 19.11
C ASP A 97 13.14 -26.20 18.98
N SER A 98 13.79 -25.04 19.16
CA SER A 98 13.13 -23.74 19.09
C SER A 98 12.52 -23.43 17.71
N ARG A 99 12.95 -24.12 16.64
CA ARG A 99 12.38 -24.01 15.29
C ARG A 99 10.97 -24.60 15.20
N SER A 100 10.55 -25.40 16.18
CA SER A 100 9.17 -25.88 16.29
C SER A 100 8.17 -24.76 16.61
N ILE A 101 8.64 -23.61 17.07
CA ILE A 101 7.83 -22.41 17.30
C ILE A 101 7.78 -21.62 15.99
N LEU A 102 6.58 -21.46 15.42
CA LEU A 102 6.32 -20.51 14.33
C LEU A 102 5.81 -19.20 14.93
N PHE A 103 6.64 -18.16 14.89
CA PHE A 103 6.21 -16.81 15.23
C PHE A 103 5.76 -16.07 13.97
N TYR A 104 4.47 -15.75 13.92
CA TYR A 104 3.87 -14.94 12.86
C TYR A 104 3.45 -13.59 13.43
N SER A 105 4.10 -12.53 12.96
CA SER A 105 3.60 -11.17 13.14
C SER A 105 3.47 -10.47 11.80
N ASP A 106 2.23 -10.22 11.43
CA ASP A 106 1.85 -9.32 10.35
C ASP A 106 0.42 -8.83 10.62
N SER A 107 0.00 -7.71 10.04
CA SER A 107 -1.34 -7.09 10.18
C SER A 107 -1.62 -6.31 11.49
N ALA A 108 -2.74 -5.59 11.52
CA ALA A 108 -3.18 -4.67 12.58
C ALA A 108 -2.35 -3.36 12.69
N HIS A 109 -2.16 -2.81 13.89
CA HIS A 109 -1.46 -1.53 14.09
C HIS A 109 0.05 -1.66 13.85
N GLY A 110 0.66 -0.63 13.25
CA GLY A 110 2.11 -0.57 12.98
C GLY A 110 2.90 0.27 13.99
N GLY A 111 2.40 0.42 15.22
CA GLY A 111 3.04 1.23 16.25
C GLY A 111 4.37 0.64 16.73
N VAL A 112 5.24 1.47 17.29
CA VAL A 112 6.60 1.07 17.71
C VAL A 112 6.61 -0.08 18.70
N LEU A 113 5.67 -0.10 19.65
CA LEU A 113 5.55 -1.16 20.65
C LEU A 113 5.29 -2.54 20.03
N LYS A 114 4.82 -2.60 18.79
CA LYS A 114 4.68 -3.86 18.07
C LYS A 114 6.03 -4.56 17.92
N ASN A 115 7.16 -3.85 17.87
CA ASN A 115 8.48 -4.50 17.75
C ASN A 115 8.95 -5.23 19.03
N LEU A 116 8.24 -5.11 20.16
CA LEU A 116 8.58 -5.81 21.41
C LEU A 116 8.47 -7.33 21.26
N GLU A 117 7.53 -7.83 20.45
CA GLU A 117 7.37 -9.26 20.17
C GLU A 117 8.63 -9.86 19.52
N SER A 118 9.23 -9.17 18.54
CA SER A 118 10.46 -9.61 17.88
C SER A 118 11.62 -9.62 18.87
N ARG A 119 11.71 -8.61 19.76
CA ARG A 119 12.73 -8.60 20.83
C ARG A 119 12.57 -9.79 21.77
N PHE A 120 11.33 -10.10 22.17
CA PHE A 120 11.03 -11.24 23.03
C PHE A 120 11.48 -12.56 22.38
N PHE A 121 11.07 -12.84 21.13
CA PHE A 121 11.43 -14.09 20.47
C PHE A 121 12.91 -14.21 20.10
N ASN A 122 13.59 -13.08 19.86
CA ASN A 122 15.06 -13.08 19.72
C ASN A 122 15.75 -13.45 21.04
N ALA A 123 15.31 -12.87 22.17
CA ALA A 123 15.86 -13.19 23.50
C ALA A 123 15.56 -14.62 23.95
N LEU A 124 14.47 -15.21 23.45
CA LEU A 124 14.05 -16.59 23.75
C LEU A 124 14.96 -17.67 23.11
N GLY A 125 15.85 -17.32 22.18
CA GLY A 125 16.73 -18.26 21.49
C GLY A 125 16.46 -18.42 19.99
N ASN A 126 15.75 -17.47 19.38
CA ASN A 126 15.27 -17.48 18.00
C ASN A 126 14.24 -18.59 17.71
N VAL A 127 13.32 -18.30 16.79
CA VAL A 127 12.20 -19.16 16.40
C VAL A 127 12.05 -19.17 14.88
N THR A 128 11.23 -20.06 14.36
CA THR A 128 10.87 -20.03 12.94
C THR A 128 10.01 -18.80 12.67
N VAL A 129 10.42 -17.97 11.71
CA VAL A 129 9.67 -16.79 11.26
C VAL A 129 9.42 -16.88 9.75
N PRO A 130 8.21 -16.54 9.27
CA PRO A 130 7.94 -16.45 7.85
C PRO A 130 8.73 -15.28 7.24
N ARG A 131 9.11 -15.40 5.96
CA ARG A 131 9.73 -14.30 5.20
C ARG A 131 8.75 -13.70 4.21
N GLY A 132 8.78 -12.38 4.10
CA GLY A 132 7.85 -11.62 3.28
C GLY A 132 6.53 -11.36 3.99
N THR A 133 5.59 -10.79 3.25
CA THR A 133 4.27 -10.40 3.72
C THR A 133 3.24 -10.81 2.69
N LEU A 134 2.01 -11.03 3.12
CA LEU A 134 0.94 -11.39 2.20
C LEU A 134 0.54 -10.23 1.29
N CYS A 135 0.81 -8.98 1.67
CA CYS A 135 0.16 -7.83 1.04
C CYS A 135 0.96 -7.13 -0.05
N TRP A 136 2.28 -7.01 0.11
CA TRP A 136 3.02 -5.95 -0.58
C TRP A 136 4.47 -6.30 -0.95
N SER A 137 4.99 -7.45 -0.52
CA SER A 137 6.41 -7.79 -0.66
C SER A 137 6.92 -7.87 -2.10
N ALA A 138 6.12 -8.38 -3.04
CA ALA A 138 6.58 -8.55 -4.42
C ALA A 138 6.83 -7.19 -5.10
N GLY A 139 5.95 -6.21 -4.86
CA GLY A 139 6.07 -4.88 -5.46
C GLY A 139 7.13 -4.02 -4.78
N MET A 140 7.30 -4.17 -3.46
CA MET A 140 8.42 -3.53 -2.77
C MET A 140 9.74 -4.06 -3.31
N LYS A 141 9.86 -5.39 -3.49
CA LYS A 141 11.07 -5.98 -4.04
C LYS A 141 11.35 -5.54 -5.48
N ALA A 142 10.32 -5.35 -6.29
CA ALA A 142 10.45 -4.78 -7.63
C ALA A 142 11.03 -3.36 -7.58
N GLN A 143 10.44 -2.49 -6.77
CA GLN A 143 10.88 -1.10 -6.62
C GLN A 143 12.28 -0.99 -5.98
N ASP A 144 12.63 -1.86 -5.03
CA ASP A 144 13.97 -1.93 -4.47
C ASP A 144 15.01 -2.32 -5.55
N LEU A 145 14.66 -3.20 -6.49
CA LEU A 145 15.54 -3.58 -7.59
C LEU A 145 15.67 -2.48 -8.66
N ASP A 146 14.60 -1.74 -8.92
CA ASP A 146 14.54 -0.79 -10.02
C ASP A 146 14.98 0.63 -9.60
N PHE A 147 14.65 1.06 -8.38
CA PHE A 147 14.91 2.40 -7.85
C PHE A 147 15.81 2.41 -6.60
N GLY A 148 16.19 1.24 -6.08
CA GLY A 148 17.01 1.11 -4.87
C GLY A 148 16.21 1.16 -3.56
N LEU A 149 15.04 1.81 -3.55
CA LEU A 149 14.11 1.86 -2.42
C LEU A 149 12.67 1.96 -2.90
N SER A 150 11.75 1.29 -2.21
CA SER A 150 10.30 1.47 -2.41
C SER A 150 9.77 2.72 -1.69
N VAL A 151 9.76 3.85 -2.41
CA VAL A 151 9.31 5.16 -1.94
C VAL A 151 8.30 5.74 -2.91
N SER A 152 7.21 6.32 -2.38
CA SER A 152 6.19 7.01 -3.17
C SER A 152 6.12 8.49 -2.82
N HIS A 153 5.61 9.28 -3.74
CA HIS A 153 5.34 10.71 -3.53
C HIS A 153 4.22 10.92 -2.50
N ASP A 154 4.17 12.12 -1.93
CA ASP A 154 3.06 12.56 -1.09
C ASP A 154 1.76 12.60 -1.90
N TYR A 155 0.62 12.34 -1.26
CA TYR A 155 -0.69 12.39 -1.92
C TYR A 155 -1.00 13.72 -2.59
N SER A 156 -0.52 14.84 -2.04
CA SER A 156 -0.74 16.16 -2.64
C SER A 156 0.06 16.38 -3.92
N ASP A 157 1.12 15.61 -4.17
CA ASP A 157 1.95 15.81 -5.36
C ASP A 157 1.20 15.46 -6.66
N ILE A 158 0.14 14.65 -6.57
CA ILE A 158 -0.78 14.35 -7.68
C ILE A 158 -1.41 15.64 -8.25
N LEU A 159 -1.47 16.74 -7.49
CA LEU A 159 -1.96 18.04 -7.99
C LEU A 159 -1.07 18.64 -9.07
N ASN A 160 0.18 18.17 -9.21
CA ASN A 160 1.11 18.57 -10.25
C ASN A 160 1.05 17.65 -11.48
N SER A 161 0.22 16.60 -11.47
CA SER A 161 0.11 15.63 -12.57
C SER A 161 -0.80 16.16 -13.69
N ASN A 162 -0.43 15.91 -14.94
CA ASN A 162 -1.30 16.04 -16.10
C ASN A 162 -2.14 14.77 -16.33
N LEU A 163 -1.58 13.61 -15.98
CA LEU A 163 -2.23 12.31 -16.07
C LEU A 163 -2.00 11.48 -14.80
N VAL A 164 -3.04 10.80 -14.33
CA VAL A 164 -2.96 9.83 -13.25
C VAL A 164 -3.48 8.48 -13.75
N LEU A 165 -2.60 7.48 -13.78
CA LEU A 165 -2.95 6.09 -14.04
C LEU A 165 -3.15 5.36 -12.72
N ILE A 166 -4.38 5.01 -12.40
CA ILE A 166 -4.71 4.19 -11.23
C ILE A 166 -4.73 2.73 -11.68
N TRP A 167 -3.71 1.95 -11.32
CA TRP A 167 -3.50 0.62 -11.86
C TRP A 167 -3.65 -0.46 -10.78
N GLY A 168 -4.74 -1.24 -10.85
CA GLY A 168 -5.06 -2.31 -9.90
C GLY A 168 -5.33 -1.81 -8.47
N ARG A 169 -5.82 -0.58 -8.33
CA ARG A 169 -6.05 0.13 -7.06
C ARG A 169 -7.46 0.72 -6.98
N ASN A 170 -8.07 0.69 -5.79
CA ASN A 170 -9.41 1.24 -5.53
C ASN A 170 -9.39 2.25 -4.35
N PRO A 171 -8.79 3.45 -4.52
CA PRO A 171 -8.67 4.46 -3.47
C PRO A 171 -10.01 4.91 -2.88
N SER A 172 -11.12 4.82 -3.62
CA SER A 172 -12.46 5.12 -3.09
C SER A 172 -12.86 4.28 -1.87
N ASP A 173 -12.24 3.11 -1.70
CA ASP A 173 -12.56 2.17 -0.61
C ASP A 173 -11.39 2.01 0.36
N THR A 174 -10.18 2.11 -0.18
CA THR A 174 -8.93 1.71 0.50
C THR A 174 -8.07 2.89 0.93
N SER A 175 -8.23 4.08 0.33
CA SER A 175 -7.52 5.31 0.72
C SER A 175 -8.33 6.54 0.29
N ILE A 176 -9.38 6.82 1.06
CA ILE A 176 -10.32 7.89 0.74
C ILE A 176 -9.68 9.28 0.81
N HIS A 177 -8.60 9.42 1.59
CA HIS A 177 -7.83 10.65 1.66
C HIS A 177 -7.00 10.87 0.38
N GLN A 178 -6.42 9.82 -0.21
CA GLN A 178 -5.83 9.93 -1.54
C GLN A 178 -6.88 10.22 -2.62
N MET A 179 -8.08 9.63 -2.51
CA MET A 179 -9.18 9.89 -3.44
C MET A 179 -9.58 11.37 -3.46
N TYR A 180 -9.48 12.08 -2.32
CA TYR A 180 -9.71 13.53 -2.28
C TYR A 180 -8.75 14.30 -3.20
N TYR A 181 -7.45 14.01 -3.12
CA TYR A 181 -6.45 14.66 -3.97
C TYR A 181 -6.60 14.29 -5.44
N ILE A 182 -6.92 13.03 -5.75
CA ILE A 182 -7.24 12.60 -7.12
C ILE A 182 -8.42 13.40 -7.68
N LYS A 183 -9.49 13.59 -6.90
CA LYS A 183 -10.65 14.39 -7.33
C LYS A 183 -10.35 15.86 -7.47
N LEU A 184 -9.48 16.40 -6.62
CA LEU A 184 -9.04 17.79 -6.72
C LEU A 184 -8.20 18.01 -7.98
N ALA A 185 -7.25 17.12 -8.25
CA ALA A 185 -6.44 17.13 -9.48
C ALA A 185 -7.34 17.02 -10.73
N GLN A 186 -8.30 16.08 -10.73
CA GLN A 186 -9.25 15.92 -11.83
C GLN A 186 -10.05 17.20 -12.11
N LYS A 187 -10.53 17.89 -11.07
CA LYS A 187 -11.20 19.19 -11.21
C LYS A 187 -10.30 20.29 -11.77
N ASN A 188 -8.99 20.19 -11.55
CA ASN A 188 -7.98 21.12 -12.05
C ASN A 188 -7.46 20.75 -13.45
N GLY A 189 -8.05 19.75 -14.11
CA GLY A 189 -7.74 19.37 -15.49
C GLY A 189 -6.82 18.16 -15.63
N THR A 190 -6.40 17.51 -14.54
CA THR A 190 -5.66 16.24 -14.61
C THR A 190 -6.56 15.13 -15.15
N LYS A 191 -6.13 14.43 -16.22
CA LYS A 191 -6.86 13.23 -16.70
C LYS A 191 -6.63 12.07 -15.74
N VAL A 192 -7.68 11.36 -15.36
CA VAL A 192 -7.62 10.18 -14.48
C VAL A 192 -8.12 8.96 -15.23
N ILE A 193 -7.25 7.96 -15.37
CA ILE A 193 -7.55 6.68 -16.03
C ILE A 193 -7.41 5.56 -15.00
N VAL A 194 -8.42 4.67 -14.94
CA VAL A 194 -8.37 3.48 -14.08
C VAL A 194 -8.17 2.23 -14.94
N ILE A 195 -7.15 1.45 -14.62
CA ILE A 195 -6.85 0.15 -15.21
C ILE A 195 -7.14 -0.91 -14.14
N ASP A 196 -8.23 -1.64 -14.29
CA ASP A 196 -8.67 -2.65 -13.32
C ASP A 196 -9.51 -3.72 -14.03
N PRO A 197 -9.44 -5.01 -13.67
CA PRO A 197 -10.33 -6.03 -14.23
C PRO A 197 -11.81 -5.82 -13.86
N ARG A 198 -12.11 -4.98 -12.86
CA ARG A 198 -13.47 -4.70 -12.40
C ARG A 198 -13.76 -3.21 -12.45
N LYS A 199 -15.01 -2.87 -12.80
CA LYS A 199 -15.52 -1.49 -12.74
C LYS A 199 -15.83 -1.07 -11.29
N THR A 200 -14.78 -0.75 -10.53
CA THR A 200 -14.84 -0.34 -9.11
C THR A 200 -15.50 1.04 -8.88
N ARG A 201 -15.67 1.43 -7.61
CA ARG A 201 -16.12 2.79 -7.26
C ARG A 201 -15.13 3.87 -7.73
N THR A 202 -13.84 3.58 -7.75
CA THR A 202 -12.84 4.49 -8.35
C THR A 202 -12.99 4.55 -9.86
N ALA A 203 -13.17 3.41 -10.55
CA ALA A 203 -13.38 3.40 -12.00
C ALA A 203 -14.61 4.21 -12.45
N LYS A 204 -15.72 4.15 -11.69
CA LYS A 204 -16.93 4.95 -11.96
C LYS A 204 -16.71 6.46 -11.81
N GLN A 205 -15.63 6.86 -11.15
CA GLN A 205 -15.29 8.24 -10.85
C GLN A 205 -14.13 8.76 -11.72
N ALA A 206 -13.47 7.91 -12.49
CA ALA A 206 -12.39 8.29 -13.41
C ALA A 206 -12.96 8.86 -14.71
N ASP A 207 -12.13 9.57 -15.47
CA ASP A 207 -12.48 10.04 -16.81
C ASP A 207 -12.56 8.86 -17.79
N GLU A 208 -11.70 7.86 -17.57
CA GLU A 208 -11.64 6.66 -18.38
C GLU A 208 -11.42 5.39 -17.54
N TYR A 209 -12.01 4.29 -17.99
CA TYR A 209 -11.84 2.97 -17.40
C TYR A 209 -11.43 1.96 -18.48
N ILE A 210 -10.30 1.30 -18.25
CA ILE A 210 -9.74 0.28 -19.13
C ILE A 210 -9.78 -1.06 -18.39
N SER A 211 -10.59 -1.97 -18.92
CA SER A 211 -10.70 -3.33 -18.39
C SER A 211 -9.70 -4.24 -19.06
N LEU A 212 -9.01 -5.08 -18.27
CA LEU A 212 -8.09 -6.09 -18.77
C LEU A 212 -8.38 -7.45 -18.15
N LYS A 213 -7.96 -8.52 -18.81
CA LYS A 213 -7.98 -9.87 -18.24
C LYS A 213 -7.07 -9.92 -17.00
N PRO A 214 -7.51 -10.51 -15.87
CA PRO A 214 -6.68 -10.64 -14.67
C PRO A 214 -5.32 -11.29 -14.97
N GLY A 215 -4.24 -10.72 -14.42
CA GLY A 215 -2.87 -11.25 -14.59
C GLY A 215 -2.15 -10.81 -15.86
N THR A 216 -2.77 -9.97 -16.69
CA THR A 216 -2.19 -9.50 -17.97
C THR A 216 -1.61 -8.08 -17.92
N ASP A 217 -1.56 -7.47 -16.73
CA ASP A 217 -1.04 -6.11 -16.51
C ASP A 217 0.38 -5.93 -17.08
N GLY A 218 1.27 -6.92 -16.88
CA GLY A 218 2.63 -6.88 -17.41
C GLY A 218 2.66 -6.87 -18.94
N ALA A 219 1.72 -7.54 -19.61
CA ALA A 219 1.62 -7.52 -21.07
C ALA A 219 1.23 -6.13 -21.58
N LEU A 220 0.27 -5.48 -20.91
CA LEU A 220 -0.12 -4.10 -21.20
C LEU A 220 1.07 -3.15 -21.05
N ALA A 221 1.78 -3.21 -19.91
CA ALA A 221 2.92 -2.34 -19.64
C ALA A 221 4.06 -2.53 -20.66
N LEU A 222 4.41 -3.76 -21.01
CA LEU A 222 5.44 -4.04 -22.01
C LEU A 222 5.05 -3.53 -23.41
N ALA A 223 3.79 -3.65 -23.79
CA ALA A 223 3.30 -3.13 -25.07
C ALA A 223 3.21 -1.61 -25.13
N MET A 224 2.85 -0.96 -24.03
CA MET A 224 2.96 0.49 -23.90
C MET A 224 4.43 0.93 -24.06
N ALA A 225 5.36 0.27 -23.37
CA ALA A 225 6.78 0.57 -23.48
C ALA A 225 7.32 0.38 -24.92
N ASN A 226 6.90 -0.70 -25.59
CA ASN A 226 7.24 -0.95 -26.99
C ASN A 226 6.75 0.19 -27.90
N HIS A 227 5.49 0.62 -27.74
CA HIS A 227 4.92 1.69 -28.54
C HIS A 227 5.63 3.03 -28.30
N ILE A 228 5.89 3.37 -27.04
CA ILE A 228 6.63 4.59 -26.64
C ILE A 228 8.03 4.60 -27.26
N ILE A 229 8.75 3.48 -27.20
CA ILE A 229 10.12 3.41 -27.70
C ILE A 229 10.18 3.41 -29.22
N THR A 230 9.29 2.68 -29.89
CA THR A 230 9.25 2.58 -31.36
C THR A 230 8.90 3.92 -32.02
N ASN A 231 8.07 4.73 -31.37
CA ASN A 231 7.66 6.04 -31.88
C ASN A 231 8.49 7.21 -31.31
N ASN A 232 9.58 6.93 -30.60
CA ASN A 232 10.47 7.93 -30.01
C ASN A 232 9.79 8.90 -29.01
N TYR A 233 8.79 8.44 -28.26
CA TYR A 233 8.14 9.20 -27.19
C TYR A 233 8.86 9.09 -25.83
N HIS A 234 10.02 8.44 -25.77
CA HIS A 234 10.80 8.27 -24.55
C HIS A 234 11.75 9.46 -24.31
N ASP A 235 12.09 9.73 -23.04
CA ASP A 235 13.03 10.79 -22.68
C ASP A 235 14.49 10.31 -22.80
N ASN A 236 15.10 10.63 -23.94
CA ASN A 236 16.51 10.32 -24.21
C ASN A 236 17.49 10.97 -23.21
N LYS A 237 17.19 12.16 -22.69
CA LYS A 237 18.06 12.85 -21.72
C LYS A 237 18.00 12.16 -20.37
N PHE A 238 16.82 11.78 -19.92
CA PHE A 238 16.66 11.02 -18.69
C PHE A 238 17.30 9.63 -18.82
N ILE A 239 17.02 8.91 -19.91
CA ILE A 239 17.55 7.57 -20.16
C ILE A 239 19.08 7.55 -20.15
N SER A 240 19.72 8.47 -20.87
CA SER A 240 21.18 8.52 -20.96
C SER A 240 21.88 8.81 -19.63
N ARG A 241 21.20 9.49 -18.70
CA ARG A 241 21.77 9.89 -17.40
C ARG A 241 21.45 8.91 -16.28
N TYR A 242 20.23 8.38 -16.24
CA TYR A 242 19.70 7.72 -15.05
C TYR A 242 19.26 6.26 -15.27
N VAL A 243 19.15 5.80 -16.52
CA VAL A 243 18.63 4.45 -16.81
C VAL A 243 19.76 3.49 -17.21
N LYS A 244 19.88 2.38 -16.48
CA LYS A 244 20.77 1.26 -16.83
C LYS A 244 19.99 0.19 -17.59
N GLY A 245 20.63 -0.42 -18.60
CA GLY A 245 20.07 -1.56 -19.32
C GLY A 245 19.06 -1.22 -20.43
N PHE A 246 18.88 0.05 -20.80
CA PHE A 246 17.90 0.47 -21.81
C PHE A 246 18.05 -0.25 -23.16
N LYS A 247 19.29 -0.44 -23.67
CA LYS A 247 19.52 -1.15 -24.94
C LYS A 247 19.02 -2.60 -24.90
N THR A 248 19.31 -3.31 -23.81
CA THR A 248 18.86 -4.70 -23.59
C THR A 248 17.34 -4.76 -23.45
N PHE A 249 16.76 -3.82 -22.70
CA PHE A 249 15.32 -3.72 -22.54
C PHE A 249 14.61 -3.44 -23.87
N LYS A 250 15.07 -2.45 -24.63
CA LYS A 250 14.55 -2.13 -25.97
C LYS A 250 14.51 -3.36 -26.87
N LYS A 251 15.62 -4.11 -26.96
CA LYS A 251 15.68 -5.35 -27.75
C LYS A 251 14.72 -6.42 -27.23
N HIS A 252 14.63 -6.58 -25.91
CA HIS A 252 13.74 -7.57 -25.28
C HIS A 252 12.26 -7.32 -25.63
N ILE A 253 11.85 -6.05 -25.68
CA ILE A 253 10.44 -5.68 -25.86
C ILE A 253 9.97 -5.57 -27.30
N GLU A 254 10.84 -5.72 -28.30
CA GLU A 254 10.49 -5.61 -29.74
C GLU A 254 9.30 -6.50 -30.12
N LYS A 255 9.22 -7.70 -29.52
CA LYS A 255 8.13 -8.67 -29.77
C LYS A 255 6.82 -8.35 -29.06
N TYR A 256 6.83 -7.50 -28.02
CA TYR A 256 5.65 -7.17 -27.23
C TYR A 256 4.93 -5.96 -27.84
N THR A 257 4.30 -6.15 -28.99
CA THR A 257 3.60 -5.06 -29.69
C THR A 257 2.21 -4.79 -29.09
N PRO A 258 1.58 -3.62 -29.34
CA PRO A 258 0.17 -3.38 -29.03
C PRO A 258 -0.77 -4.47 -29.58
N LYS A 259 -0.50 -4.97 -30.80
CA LYS A 259 -1.26 -6.07 -31.42
C LYS A 259 -1.15 -7.38 -30.64
N TRP A 260 0.05 -7.70 -30.13
CA TRP A 260 0.27 -8.86 -29.27
C TRP A 260 -0.50 -8.69 -27.95
N ALA A 261 -0.31 -7.56 -27.26
CA ALA A 261 -0.96 -7.30 -25.98
C ALA A 261 -2.49 -7.23 -26.08
N SER A 262 -3.03 -6.85 -27.24
CA SER A 262 -4.48 -6.89 -27.45
C SER A 262 -5.06 -8.29 -27.28
N LYS A 263 -4.36 -9.32 -27.80
CA LYS A 263 -4.76 -10.73 -27.64
C LYS A 263 -4.66 -11.20 -26.19
N GLU A 264 -3.56 -10.84 -25.52
CA GLU A 264 -3.31 -11.21 -24.12
C GLU A 264 -4.33 -10.55 -23.19
N THR A 265 -4.42 -9.22 -23.25
CA THR A 265 -5.16 -8.40 -22.28
C THR A 265 -6.65 -8.32 -22.57
N GLY A 266 -7.06 -8.49 -23.84
CA GLY A 266 -8.41 -8.22 -24.31
C GLY A 266 -8.71 -6.73 -24.54
N ILE A 267 -7.71 -5.84 -24.44
CA ILE A 267 -7.85 -4.42 -24.76
C ILE A 267 -7.67 -4.22 -26.27
N ASP A 268 -8.43 -3.33 -26.88
CA ASP A 268 -8.24 -2.96 -28.28
C ASP A 268 -6.82 -2.42 -28.55
N GLU A 269 -6.25 -2.78 -29.69
CA GLU A 269 -4.89 -2.38 -30.08
C GLU A 269 -4.72 -0.86 -30.12
N ASN A 270 -5.71 -0.12 -30.64
CA ASN A 270 -5.63 1.34 -30.73
C ASN A 270 -5.75 1.97 -29.36
N LYS A 271 -6.57 1.40 -28.46
CA LYS A 271 -6.65 1.87 -27.07
C LYS A 271 -5.31 1.69 -26.33
N ILE A 272 -4.56 0.60 -26.57
CA ILE A 272 -3.22 0.43 -26.01
C ILE A 272 -2.25 1.50 -26.54
N LYS A 273 -2.30 1.80 -27.85
CA LYS A 273 -1.46 2.84 -28.47
C LYS A 273 -1.79 4.23 -27.92
N GLU A 274 -3.08 4.55 -27.81
CA GLU A 274 -3.59 5.82 -27.25
C GLU A 274 -3.11 5.99 -25.81
N LEU A 275 -3.32 4.99 -24.95
CA LEU A 275 -2.87 5.02 -23.55
C LEU A 275 -1.35 5.23 -23.44
N ALA A 276 -0.58 4.56 -24.30
CA ALA A 276 0.88 4.70 -24.33
C ALA A 276 1.32 6.09 -24.80
N TYR A 277 0.65 6.64 -25.81
CA TYR A 277 0.89 8.00 -26.30
C TYR A 277 0.56 9.05 -25.23
N GLU A 278 -0.62 8.95 -24.62
CA GLU A 278 -1.06 9.88 -23.57
C GLU A 278 -0.10 9.86 -22.37
N TYR A 279 0.30 8.67 -21.91
CA TYR A 279 1.23 8.54 -20.80
C TYR A 279 2.59 9.18 -21.08
N ALA A 280 3.08 9.12 -22.32
CA ALA A 280 4.37 9.69 -22.68
C ALA A 280 4.32 11.18 -23.03
N ASN A 281 3.18 11.72 -23.47
CA ASN A 281 3.11 13.06 -24.07
C ASN A 281 2.23 14.07 -23.33
N LEU A 282 1.42 13.68 -22.34
CA LEU A 282 0.61 14.63 -21.56
C LEU A 282 1.41 15.46 -20.54
N GLY A 283 2.70 15.19 -20.36
CA GLY A 283 3.55 15.83 -19.36
C GLY A 283 3.74 14.95 -18.12
N SER A 284 3.83 15.57 -16.95
CA SER A 284 4.03 14.84 -15.69
C SER A 284 2.91 13.83 -15.45
N SER A 285 3.26 12.56 -15.37
CA SER A 285 2.31 11.45 -15.28
C SER A 285 2.61 10.56 -14.08
N SER A 286 1.61 10.40 -13.21
CA SER A 286 1.72 9.57 -12.00
C SER A 286 1.06 8.22 -12.21
N ILE A 287 1.74 7.14 -11.83
CA ILE A 287 1.13 5.81 -11.74
C ILE A 287 0.88 5.47 -10.28
N LEU A 288 -0.36 5.20 -9.91
CA LEU A 288 -0.77 4.72 -8.60
C LEU A 288 -0.99 3.21 -8.64
N ILE A 289 0.05 2.48 -8.30
CA ILE A 289 0.08 1.02 -8.35
C ILE A 289 -0.64 0.46 -7.10
N GLY A 290 -1.55 -0.48 -7.31
CA GLY A 290 -2.30 -1.12 -6.23
C GLY A 290 -1.79 -2.49 -5.83
N TYR A 291 -2.38 -3.07 -4.78
CA TYR A 291 -2.04 -4.42 -4.33
C TYR A 291 -2.76 -5.52 -5.11
N GLY A 292 -3.72 -5.19 -5.97
CA GLY A 292 -4.42 -6.19 -6.80
C GLY A 292 -3.44 -6.94 -7.70
N ILE A 293 -2.46 -6.22 -8.26
CA ILE A 293 -1.43 -6.79 -9.13
C ILE A 293 -0.39 -7.65 -8.38
N GLN A 294 -0.49 -7.80 -7.05
CA GLN A 294 0.35 -8.68 -6.21
C GLN A 294 -0.19 -10.12 -6.10
N ARG A 295 -1.40 -10.37 -6.58
CA ARG A 295 -2.17 -11.58 -6.22
C ARG A 295 -2.00 -12.73 -7.21
N TYR A 296 -0.88 -12.75 -7.95
CA TYR A 296 -0.57 -13.77 -8.94
C TYR A 296 0.95 -13.99 -9.07
N THR A 297 1.36 -15.03 -9.79
CA THR A 297 2.72 -15.61 -9.71
C THR A 297 3.84 -14.73 -10.29
N ASN A 298 3.56 -13.76 -11.17
CA ASN A 298 4.57 -12.90 -11.81
C ASN A 298 4.54 -11.42 -11.35
N SER A 299 3.87 -11.13 -10.23
CA SER A 299 3.58 -9.78 -9.76
C SER A 299 4.78 -8.85 -9.63
N ALA A 300 5.94 -9.34 -9.17
CA ALA A 300 7.13 -8.51 -9.07
C ALA A 300 7.53 -8.00 -10.46
N ASN A 301 7.62 -8.88 -11.46
CA ASN A 301 7.96 -8.48 -12.83
C ASN A 301 6.89 -7.59 -13.46
N THR A 302 5.61 -7.77 -13.14
CA THR A 302 4.57 -6.82 -13.56
C THR A 302 4.86 -5.41 -13.04
N VAL A 303 5.16 -5.27 -11.74
CA VAL A 303 5.50 -3.97 -11.15
C VAL A 303 6.72 -3.38 -11.87
N ARG A 304 7.77 -4.19 -12.10
CA ARG A 304 8.96 -3.74 -12.84
C ARG A 304 8.65 -3.27 -14.26
N SER A 305 7.72 -3.95 -14.96
CA SER A 305 7.26 -3.51 -16.28
C SER A 305 6.54 -2.15 -16.20
N ILE A 306 5.74 -1.90 -15.16
CA ILE A 306 5.08 -0.61 -14.94
C ILE A 306 6.12 0.46 -14.58
N ASP A 307 7.08 0.15 -13.69
CA ASP A 307 8.17 1.02 -13.28
C ASP A 307 9.02 1.45 -14.49
N SER A 308 9.21 0.54 -15.45
CA SER A 308 9.92 0.82 -16.69
C SER A 308 9.24 1.92 -17.51
N LEU A 309 7.90 2.03 -17.49
CA LEU A 309 7.18 3.11 -18.19
C LEU A 309 7.57 4.47 -17.62
N ALA A 310 7.57 4.60 -16.29
CA ALA A 310 7.96 5.83 -15.62
C ALA A 310 9.43 6.18 -15.89
N ALA A 311 10.32 5.18 -15.89
CA ALA A 311 11.74 5.39 -16.18
C ALA A 311 11.99 5.83 -17.63
N ILE A 312 11.38 5.20 -18.63
CA ILE A 312 11.63 5.55 -20.05
C ILE A 312 11.01 6.88 -20.45
N THR A 313 9.98 7.34 -19.73
CA THR A 313 9.30 8.63 -19.99
C THR A 313 9.84 9.77 -19.13
N GLY A 314 10.84 9.53 -18.28
CA GLY A 314 11.42 10.56 -17.43
C GLY A 314 10.50 11.03 -16.28
N ASN A 315 9.45 10.26 -15.96
CA ASN A 315 8.50 10.57 -14.90
C ASN A 315 9.02 10.29 -13.48
N ILE A 316 10.27 9.84 -13.32
CA ILE A 316 10.86 9.54 -12.00
C ILE A 316 11.51 10.79 -11.40
N GLY A 317 11.13 11.13 -10.16
CA GLY A 317 11.75 12.21 -9.40
C GLY A 317 11.29 13.62 -9.74
N ILE A 318 10.23 13.76 -10.54
CA ILE A 318 9.63 15.06 -10.90
C ILE A 318 8.28 15.27 -10.20
N PRO A 319 7.85 16.52 -9.94
CA PRO A 319 6.53 16.81 -9.41
C PRO A 319 5.42 16.25 -10.30
N GLY A 320 4.45 15.58 -9.69
CA GLY A 320 3.31 14.96 -10.39
C GLY A 320 3.64 13.67 -11.13
N GLY A 321 4.87 13.17 -11.02
CA GLY A 321 5.31 11.92 -11.65
C GLY A 321 5.20 10.68 -10.75
N GLY A 322 6.11 9.76 -10.97
CA GLY A 322 6.40 8.61 -10.12
C GLY A 322 5.61 7.35 -10.46
N ALA A 323 6.23 6.20 -10.15
CA ALA A 323 5.58 4.90 -10.09
C ALA A 323 5.34 4.56 -8.60
N ASN A 324 4.17 4.94 -8.10
CA ASN A 324 3.86 4.98 -6.67
C ASN A 324 3.20 3.67 -6.20
N TYR A 325 3.95 2.85 -5.47
CA TYR A 325 3.51 1.54 -4.99
C TYR A 325 3.36 1.46 -3.46
N ALA A 326 4.41 1.80 -2.71
CA ALA A 326 4.44 1.77 -1.25
C ALA A 326 5.22 2.98 -0.71
N ASN A 327 4.84 3.46 0.48
CA ASN A 327 5.47 4.60 1.13
C ASN A 327 6.10 4.26 2.49
N LYS A 328 7.30 3.69 2.51
CA LYS A 328 7.98 3.35 3.78
C LYS A 328 8.55 4.53 4.58
N GLN A 329 8.30 5.78 4.20
CA GLN A 329 8.98 6.93 4.82
C GLN A 329 8.58 7.19 6.29
N VAL A 330 7.51 6.58 6.80
CA VAL A 330 7.02 6.80 8.18
C VAL A 330 8.08 6.48 9.23
N THR A 331 8.99 5.53 8.99
CA THR A 331 10.05 5.18 9.96
C THR A 331 11.12 6.25 10.15
N ASN A 332 11.24 7.20 9.21
CA ASN A 332 12.25 8.26 9.28
C ASN A 332 11.87 9.41 10.25
N PHE A 333 10.65 9.39 10.79
CA PHE A 333 10.11 10.45 11.65
C PHE A 333 9.84 9.96 13.09
N ILE A 334 10.50 8.88 13.49
CA ILE A 334 10.41 8.36 14.86
C ILE A 334 11.41 9.13 15.73
N ASP A 335 10.90 9.85 16.73
CA ASP A 335 11.70 10.43 17.80
C ASP A 335 12.19 9.31 18.73
N ILE A 336 13.38 8.78 18.44
CA ILE A 336 13.98 7.67 19.19
C ILE A 336 14.11 7.98 20.69
N PRO A 337 14.57 9.18 21.12
CA PRO A 337 14.58 9.57 22.53
C PRO A 337 13.24 9.39 23.27
N LEU A 338 12.10 9.63 22.62
CA LEU A 338 10.78 9.45 23.24
C LEU A 338 10.39 7.98 23.52
N LEU A 339 11.10 7.03 22.91
CA LEU A 339 10.80 5.59 23.01
C LEU A 339 11.66 4.83 24.01
N THR A 340 12.75 5.45 24.46
CA THR A 340 13.66 4.89 25.45
C THR A 340 13.48 5.67 26.74
N TRP A 341 12.49 5.27 27.53
CA TRP A 341 12.41 5.61 28.95
C TRP A 341 12.92 4.43 29.78
#